data_AF-A0A089HZV6-F1
#
_entry.id   AF-A0A089HZV6-F1
#
_cell.length_a   1.000
_cell.length_b   1.000
_cell.length_c   1.000
_cell.angle_alpha   90.00
_cell.angle_beta   90.00
_cell.angle_gamma   90.00
#
_symmetry.space_group_name_H-M   'P 1'
#
loop_
_entity.id
_entity.type
_entity.pdbx_description
1 polymer ?
#
loop_
_entity_poly.entity_id
_entity_poly.type
_entity_poly.pdbx_seq_one_letter_code
_entity_poly.pdbx_strand_id
1 'polypeptide(L)'
;MIIYESTKQQFMNDVTEDIIAVKIHNQYVQKVGRVSPGEINAWNNSMNYLYKVLNTSTIPDDVGIAIEYKIPATSRRVDFMITGLNEKDQYSVVIIELKQWSEVETVEDADGLVKTRYKGTKTKTAHPSFQAWSYARLISEYNETVQNEAVQLYPCAYLHNYIRECDPRYTTVGRYYTRLHLFV
;
A
#
# COMPACT_ATOMS: atom_id res chain seq x y z
N MET A 1 -2.95 9.42 -12.69
CA MET A 1 -1.54 9.44 -13.14
C MET A 1 -0.79 8.40 -12.32
N ILE A 2 -0.06 7.50 -12.96
CA ILE A 2 0.77 6.47 -12.30
C ILE A 2 2.24 6.86 -12.44
N ILE A 3 3.05 6.68 -11.39
CA ILE A 3 4.49 6.93 -11.45
C ILE A 3 5.22 5.72 -12.04
N TYR A 4 5.03 4.55 -11.43
CA TYR A 4 5.60 3.29 -11.90
C TYR A 4 4.49 2.26 -12.13
N GLU A 5 4.55 1.57 -13.26
CA GLU A 5 3.58 0.56 -13.70
C GLU A 5 4.35 -0.60 -14.35
N SER A 6 3.99 -1.83 -14.00
CA SER A 6 4.63 -3.04 -14.53
C SER A 6 3.77 -4.29 -14.24
N THR A 7 4.20 -5.47 -14.70
CA THR A 7 3.68 -6.75 -14.18
C THR A 7 4.39 -7.13 -12.88
N LYS A 8 3.83 -8.05 -12.09
CA LYS A 8 4.50 -8.60 -10.90
C LYS A 8 5.88 -9.13 -11.25
N GLN A 9 6.03 -9.88 -12.34
CA GLN A 9 7.34 -10.39 -12.77
C GLN A 9 8.38 -9.28 -12.94
N GLN A 10 8.00 -8.20 -13.64
CA GLN A 10 8.93 -7.10 -13.90
C GLN A 10 9.22 -6.32 -12.61
N PHE A 11 8.23 -6.10 -11.75
CA PHE A 11 8.43 -5.53 -10.42
C PHE A 11 9.44 -6.34 -9.61
N MET A 12 9.29 -7.67 -9.57
CA MET A 12 10.19 -8.56 -8.82
C MET A 12 11.62 -8.51 -9.36
N ASN A 13 11.79 -8.45 -10.69
CA ASN A 13 13.10 -8.26 -11.32
C ASN A 13 13.70 -6.90 -10.96
N ASP A 14 12.92 -5.82 -11.02
CA ASP A 14 13.38 -4.46 -10.71
C ASP A 14 13.83 -4.31 -9.25
N VAL A 15 13.18 -5.02 -8.33
CA VAL A 15 13.62 -5.08 -6.92
C VAL A 15 14.91 -5.90 -6.80
N THR A 16 14.98 -7.05 -7.48
CA THR A 16 16.15 -7.95 -7.44
C THR A 16 17.41 -7.29 -7.99
N GLU A 17 17.27 -6.46 -9.03
CA GLU A 17 18.35 -5.72 -9.67
C GLU A 17 18.70 -4.41 -8.95
N ASP A 18 18.07 -4.10 -7.80
CA ASP A 18 18.25 -2.85 -7.04
C ASP A 18 17.93 -1.57 -7.85
N ILE A 19 17.10 -1.66 -8.90
CA ILE A 19 16.77 -0.52 -9.78
C ILE A 19 15.37 0.05 -9.53
N ILE A 20 14.52 -0.59 -8.73
CA ILE A 20 13.14 -0.18 -8.50
C ILE A 20 13.02 1.27 -8.00
N ALA A 21 13.80 1.64 -6.98
CA ALA A 21 13.76 2.98 -6.41
C ALA A 21 14.25 4.04 -7.41
N VAL A 22 15.24 3.70 -8.25
CA VAL A 22 15.75 4.56 -9.32
C VAL A 22 14.69 4.77 -10.41
N LYS A 23 13.97 3.70 -10.80
CA LYS A 23 12.87 3.79 -11.77
C LYS A 23 11.73 4.66 -11.25
N ILE A 24 11.29 4.44 -10.01
CA ILE A 24 10.25 5.28 -9.37
C ILE A 24 10.73 6.73 -9.31
N HIS A 25 11.95 6.99 -8.85
CA HIS A 25 12.55 8.33 -8.79
C HIS A 25 12.52 9.04 -10.15
N ASN A 26 13.03 8.38 -11.20
CA ASN A 26 13.14 9.00 -12.51
C ASN A 26 11.77 9.36 -13.08
N GLN A 27 10.79 8.47 -12.92
CA GLN A 27 9.40 8.74 -13.33
C GLN A 27 8.76 9.85 -12.50
N TYR A 28 9.01 9.88 -11.19
CA TYR A 28 8.47 10.89 -10.28
C TYR A 28 9.02 12.27 -10.62
N VAL A 29 10.34 12.39 -10.86
CA VAL A 29 10.98 13.65 -11.25
C VAL A 29 10.43 14.18 -12.55
N GLN A 30 10.20 13.31 -13.54
CA GLN A 30 9.62 13.71 -14.83
C GLN A 30 8.17 14.17 -14.71
N LYS A 31 7.35 13.49 -13.90
CA LYS A 31 5.90 13.71 -13.83
C LYS A 31 5.45 14.71 -12.76
N VAL A 32 6.25 14.88 -11.70
CA VAL A 32 5.88 15.64 -10.50
C VAL A 32 6.93 16.70 -10.16
N GLY A 33 8.21 16.34 -10.21
CA GLY A 33 9.32 17.22 -9.88
C GLY A 33 10.18 16.69 -8.74
N ARG A 34 10.73 17.58 -7.91
CA ARG A 34 11.77 17.23 -6.93
C ARG A 34 11.30 16.18 -5.92
N VAL A 35 12.21 15.27 -5.57
CA VAL A 35 12.03 14.29 -4.50
C VAL A 35 13.17 14.41 -3.49
N SER A 36 12.88 14.11 -2.23
CA SER A 36 13.90 14.09 -1.18
C SER A 36 14.66 12.75 -1.15
N PRO A 37 15.93 12.72 -0.71
CA PRO A 37 16.65 11.46 -0.52
C PRO A 37 15.94 10.48 0.44
N GLY A 38 15.22 11.02 1.43
CA GLY A 38 14.42 10.22 2.36
C GLY A 38 13.27 9.46 1.68
N GLU A 39 12.64 10.05 0.66
CA GLU A 39 11.59 9.38 -0.12
C GLU A 39 12.17 8.24 -0.97
N ILE A 40 13.35 8.44 -1.59
CA ILE A 40 14.02 7.38 -2.36
C ILE A 40 14.33 6.17 -1.45
N ASN A 41 14.88 6.43 -0.26
CA ASN A 41 15.14 5.40 0.73
C ASN A 41 13.84 4.75 1.22
N ALA A 42 12.78 5.52 1.38
CA ALA A 42 11.48 5.01 1.80
C ALA A 42 10.90 4.04 0.76
N TRP A 43 10.94 4.41 -0.53
CA TRP A 43 10.53 3.52 -1.61
C TRP A 43 11.39 2.25 -1.62
N ASN A 44 12.72 2.37 -1.58
CA ASN A 44 13.60 1.21 -1.60
C ASN A 44 13.28 0.21 -0.46
N ASN A 45 13.11 0.72 0.76
CA ASN A 45 12.76 -0.11 1.90
C ASN A 45 11.40 -0.79 1.73
N SER A 46 10.36 -0.01 1.40
CA SER A 46 9.00 -0.53 1.24
C SER A 46 8.89 -1.59 0.13
N MET A 47 9.56 -1.38 -1.00
CA MET A 47 9.54 -2.33 -2.13
C MET A 47 10.21 -3.65 -1.79
N ASN A 48 11.31 -3.63 -1.01
CA ASN A 48 11.93 -4.85 -0.50
C ASN A 48 11.00 -5.65 0.43
N TYR A 49 10.15 -4.99 1.21
CA TYR A 49 9.15 -5.68 2.02
C TYR A 49 7.99 -6.24 1.19
N LEU A 50 7.57 -5.53 0.14
CA LEU A 50 6.55 -6.03 -0.78
C LEU A 50 7.06 -7.20 -1.63
N TYR A 51 8.33 -7.20 -2.03
CA TYR A 51 8.96 -8.36 -2.67
C TYR A 51 8.77 -9.63 -1.82
N LYS A 52 9.00 -9.57 -0.51
CA LYS A 52 8.80 -10.71 0.39
C LYS A 52 7.35 -11.21 0.41
N VAL A 53 6.38 -10.30 0.29
CA VAL A 53 4.94 -10.64 0.27
C VAL A 53 4.54 -11.23 -1.08
N LEU A 54 5.06 -10.69 -2.18
CA LEU A 54 4.72 -11.07 -3.54
C LEU A 54 5.55 -12.23 -4.08
N ASN A 55 6.61 -12.64 -3.36
CA ASN A 55 7.42 -13.81 -3.67
C ASN A 55 6.68 -15.12 -3.33
N THR A 56 5.59 -15.33 -4.03
CA THR A 56 4.70 -16.48 -3.93
C THR A 56 4.15 -16.78 -5.32
N SER A 57 3.95 -18.06 -5.61
CA SER A 57 3.28 -18.52 -6.83
C SER A 57 1.76 -18.39 -6.77
N THR A 58 1.19 -18.09 -5.59
CA THR A 58 -0.27 -17.93 -5.41
C THR A 58 -0.81 -16.67 -6.07
N ILE A 59 0.04 -15.68 -6.32
CA ILE A 59 -0.31 -14.47 -7.07
C ILE A 59 0.34 -14.63 -8.45
N PRO A 60 -0.41 -14.57 -9.56
CA PRO A 60 0.16 -14.73 -10.90
C PRO A 60 1.25 -13.70 -11.24
N ASP A 61 2.15 -14.04 -12.14
CA ASP A 61 3.28 -13.19 -12.52
C ASP A 61 2.89 -12.03 -13.46
N ASP A 62 1.75 -12.15 -14.12
CA ASP A 62 1.19 -11.21 -15.08
C ASP A 62 0.22 -10.20 -14.45
N VAL A 63 -0.07 -10.28 -13.14
CA VAL A 63 -0.87 -9.25 -12.46
C VAL A 63 -0.18 -7.90 -12.56
N GLY A 64 -0.97 -6.84 -12.71
CA GLY A 64 -0.46 -5.47 -12.80
C GLY A 64 -0.05 -4.95 -11.43
N ILE A 65 1.04 -4.17 -11.41
CA ILE A 65 1.57 -3.46 -10.26
C ILE A 65 1.61 -1.97 -10.61
N ALA A 66 0.99 -1.14 -9.78
CA ALA A 66 1.08 0.31 -9.89
C ALA A 66 1.54 0.93 -8.57
N ILE A 67 2.46 1.88 -8.66
CA ILE A 67 3.06 2.55 -7.50
C ILE A 67 2.86 4.06 -7.64
N GLU A 68 2.53 4.72 -6.52
CA GLU A 68 2.28 6.17 -6.45
C GLU A 68 1.16 6.61 -7.42
N TYR A 69 0.03 5.90 -7.37
CA TYR A 69 -1.13 6.25 -8.20
C TYR A 69 -1.82 7.49 -7.66
N LYS A 70 -1.75 8.61 -8.39
CA LYS A 70 -2.52 9.82 -8.09
C LYS A 70 -3.98 9.63 -8.47
N ILE A 71 -4.85 9.67 -7.46
CA ILE A 71 -6.31 9.59 -7.61
C ILE A 71 -6.81 10.84 -8.33
N PRO A 72 -7.61 10.72 -9.40
CA PRO A 72 -8.18 11.84 -10.15
C PRO A 72 -8.86 12.87 -9.25
N ALA A 73 -8.80 14.14 -9.64
CA ALA A 73 -9.40 15.27 -8.91
C ALA A 73 -8.93 15.47 -7.45
N THR A 74 -7.93 14.72 -6.98
CA THR A 74 -7.37 14.88 -5.63
C THR A 74 -5.84 15.05 -5.66
N SER A 75 -5.27 15.47 -4.53
CA SER A 75 -3.83 15.44 -4.29
C SER A 75 -3.35 14.12 -3.68
N ARG A 76 -4.24 13.16 -3.42
CA ARG A 76 -3.93 11.90 -2.74
C ARG A 76 -3.28 10.91 -3.71
N ARG A 77 -2.33 10.14 -3.20
CA ARG A 77 -1.67 9.06 -3.93
C ARG A 77 -1.80 7.76 -3.16
N VAL A 78 -2.06 6.69 -3.89
CA VAL A 78 -2.00 5.31 -3.37
C VAL A 78 -0.56 4.83 -3.48
N ASP A 79 0.00 4.32 -2.39
CA ASP A 79 1.39 3.86 -2.34
C ASP A 79 1.61 2.70 -3.31
N PHE A 80 0.76 1.67 -3.25
CA PHE A 80 0.91 0.46 -4.05
C PHE A 80 -0.43 -0.17 -4.39
N MET A 81 -0.56 -0.68 -5.61
CA MET A 81 -1.75 -1.36 -6.11
C MET A 81 -1.38 -2.62 -6.86
N ILE A 82 -2.21 -3.66 -6.70
CA ILE A 82 -2.17 -4.88 -7.51
C ILE A 82 -3.47 -4.95 -8.29
N THR A 83 -3.40 -5.17 -9.60
CA THR A 83 -4.57 -5.26 -10.48
C THR A 83 -4.59 -6.59 -11.23
N GLY A 84 -5.77 -7.19 -11.38
CA GLY A 84 -5.91 -8.46 -12.09
C GLY A 84 -7.32 -9.01 -12.02
N LEU A 85 -7.47 -10.30 -12.27
CA LEU A 85 -8.72 -11.04 -12.09
C LEU A 85 -8.65 -11.84 -10.79
N ASN A 86 -9.78 -11.92 -10.07
CA ASN A 86 -9.93 -12.84 -8.96
C ASN A 86 -10.32 -14.26 -9.43
N GLU A 87 -10.49 -15.19 -8.50
CA GLU A 87 -10.90 -16.57 -8.77
C GLU A 87 -12.27 -16.72 -9.46
N LYS A 88 -13.05 -15.64 -9.54
CA LYS A 88 -14.36 -15.58 -10.21
C LYS A 88 -14.31 -14.83 -11.55
N ASP A 89 -13.12 -14.61 -12.10
CA ASP A 89 -12.87 -13.84 -13.33
C ASP A 89 -13.40 -12.40 -13.27
N GLN A 90 -13.42 -11.80 -12.07
CA GLN A 90 -13.83 -10.41 -11.87
C GLN A 90 -12.61 -9.51 -11.71
N TYR A 91 -12.61 -8.37 -12.42
CA TYR A 91 -11.62 -7.32 -12.24
C TYR A 91 -11.53 -6.92 -10.78
N SER A 92 -10.32 -6.98 -10.24
CA SER A 92 -10.03 -6.80 -8.84
C SER A 92 -8.79 -5.95 -8.66
N VAL A 93 -8.83 -5.07 -7.67
CA VAL A 93 -7.74 -4.16 -7.33
C VAL A 93 -7.48 -4.22 -5.84
N VAL A 94 -6.28 -4.63 -5.46
CA VAL A 94 -5.80 -4.55 -4.08
C VAL A 94 -5.11 -3.20 -3.90
N ILE A 95 -5.58 -2.41 -2.93
CA ILE A 95 -5.05 -1.09 -2.60
C ILE A 95 -4.26 -1.23 -1.30
N ILE A 96 -2.97 -0.96 -1.35
CA ILE A 96 -2.06 -1.17 -0.21
C ILE A 96 -1.48 0.17 0.23
N GLU A 97 -1.83 0.59 1.44
CA GLU A 97 -1.18 1.70 2.14
C GLU A 97 0.03 1.18 2.91
N LEU A 98 1.21 1.75 2.67
CA LEU A 98 2.47 1.31 3.26
C LEU A 98 2.86 2.25 4.41
N LYS A 99 3.14 1.67 5.58
CA LYS A 99 3.74 2.42 6.69
C LYS A 99 4.92 1.68 7.29
N GLN A 100 5.98 2.43 7.53
CA GLN A 100 7.20 1.92 8.15
C GLN A 100 7.13 1.90 9.69
N TRP A 101 5.93 1.77 10.26
CA TRP A 101 5.72 1.83 11.71
C TRP A 101 6.19 0.55 12.39
N SER A 102 6.95 0.69 13.47
CA SER A 102 7.40 -0.42 14.32
C SER A 102 6.57 -0.60 15.59
N GLU A 103 5.79 0.41 15.98
CA GLU A 103 4.93 0.40 17.16
C GLU A 103 3.57 1.05 16.84
N VAL A 104 2.50 0.51 17.43
CA VAL A 104 1.14 1.06 17.35
C VAL A 104 0.48 0.85 18.72
N GLU A 105 -0.23 1.86 19.20
CA GLU A 105 -1.03 1.79 20.43
C GLU A 105 -2.46 2.24 20.12
N THR A 106 -3.45 1.51 20.63
CA THR A 106 -4.85 1.92 20.54
C THR A 106 -5.08 3.20 21.34
N VAL A 107 -6.05 3.99 20.90
CA VAL A 107 -6.56 5.12 21.69
C VAL A 107 -7.94 4.75 22.20
N GLU A 108 -8.10 4.75 23.52
CA GLU A 108 -9.40 4.52 24.16
C GLU A 108 -10.44 5.52 23.65
N ASP A 109 -11.66 5.02 23.46
CA ASP A 109 -12.84 5.77 23.00
C ASP A 109 -12.65 6.53 21.67
N ALA A 110 -11.73 6.10 20.82
CA ALA A 110 -11.44 6.75 19.54
C ALA A 110 -11.14 5.74 18.44
N ASP A 111 -12.21 5.18 17.86
CA ASP A 111 -12.14 4.26 16.73
C ASP A 111 -11.39 4.87 15.54
N GLY A 112 -10.54 4.06 14.90
CA GLY A 112 -9.72 4.48 13.76
C GLY A 112 -8.54 5.39 14.11
N LEU A 113 -8.36 5.79 15.38
CA LEU A 113 -7.20 6.55 15.83
C LEU A 113 -6.23 5.66 16.61
N VAL A 114 -4.95 5.85 16.33
CA VAL A 114 -3.85 5.15 16.98
C VAL A 114 -2.75 6.12 17.38
N LYS A 115 -1.94 5.73 18.36
CA LYS A 115 -0.69 6.39 18.70
C LYS A 115 0.47 5.59 18.13
N THR A 116 1.42 6.28 17.51
CA THR A 116 2.64 5.66 17.00
C THR A 116 3.80 6.65 17.13
N ARG A 117 5.03 6.15 17.09
CA ARG A 117 6.22 6.99 17.09
C ARG A 117 6.51 7.51 15.68
N TYR A 118 6.47 8.82 15.53
CA TYR A 118 6.85 9.52 14.32
C TYR A 118 7.94 10.53 14.63
N LYS A 119 9.10 10.40 13.97
CA LYS A 119 10.27 11.28 14.18
C LYS A 119 10.65 11.45 15.67
N GLY A 120 10.59 10.35 16.43
CA GLY A 120 10.95 10.34 17.86
C GLY A 120 9.81 10.66 18.83
N THR A 121 8.71 11.26 18.36
CA THR A 121 7.57 11.67 19.21
C THR A 121 6.39 10.71 19.06
N LYS A 122 5.73 10.36 20.18
CA LYS A 122 4.46 9.65 20.15
C LYS A 122 3.35 10.60 19.71
N THR A 123 2.71 10.28 18.58
CA THR A 123 1.70 11.14 17.95
C THR A 123 0.42 10.35 17.72
N LYS A 124 -0.72 10.97 18.03
CA LYS A 124 -2.05 10.44 17.70
C LYS A 124 -2.34 10.73 16.22
N THR A 125 -2.69 9.70 15.46
CA THR A 125 -2.94 9.77 14.02
C THR A 125 -4.01 8.76 13.60
N ALA A 126 -4.58 8.92 12.42
CA ALA A 126 -5.47 7.93 11.83
C ALA A 126 -4.71 6.64 11.51
N HIS A 127 -5.35 5.50 11.73
CA HIS A 127 -4.82 4.21 11.32
C HIS A 127 -4.73 4.15 9.78
N PRO A 128 -3.64 3.61 9.19
CA PRO A 128 -3.45 3.60 7.75
C PRO A 128 -4.52 2.81 6.99
N SER A 129 -5.21 1.86 7.63
CA SER A 129 -6.35 1.19 7.00
C SER A 129 -7.49 2.15 6.65
N PHE A 130 -7.67 3.22 7.43
CA PHE A 130 -8.63 4.27 7.11
C PHE A 130 -8.20 5.04 5.85
N GLN A 131 -6.90 5.27 5.66
CA GLN A 131 -6.36 5.88 4.45
C GLN A 131 -6.62 5.00 3.23
N ALA A 132 -6.26 3.71 3.30
CA ALA A 132 -6.52 2.74 2.23
C ALA A 132 -8.02 2.65 1.88
N TRP A 133 -8.90 2.56 2.90
CA TRP A 133 -10.34 2.55 2.71
C TRP A 133 -10.83 3.83 2.02
N SER A 134 -10.34 4.99 2.46
CA SER A 134 -10.70 6.27 1.84
C SER A 134 -10.29 6.36 0.37
N TYR A 135 -9.16 5.74 0.01
CA TYR A 135 -8.71 5.68 -1.38
C TYR A 135 -9.61 4.78 -2.22
N ALA A 136 -9.97 3.60 -1.73
CA ALA A 136 -10.93 2.73 -2.40
C ALA A 136 -12.25 3.46 -2.66
N ARG A 137 -12.74 4.21 -1.65
CA ARG A 137 -13.96 5.02 -1.81
C ARG A 137 -13.82 6.08 -2.89
N LEU A 138 -12.74 6.86 -2.87
CA LEU A 138 -12.51 7.90 -3.89
C LEU A 138 -12.36 7.31 -5.29
N ILE A 139 -11.62 6.20 -5.43
CA ILE A 139 -11.46 5.51 -6.71
C ILE A 139 -12.82 5.03 -7.25
N SER A 140 -13.67 4.47 -6.38
CA SER A 140 -15.01 4.04 -6.76
C SER A 140 -15.92 5.20 -7.19
N GLU A 141 -15.70 6.42 -6.67
CA GLU A 141 -16.52 7.59 -7.01
C GLU A 141 -16.05 8.29 -8.29
N TYR A 142 -14.75 8.30 -8.57
CA TYR A 142 -14.18 9.04 -9.71
C TYR A 142 -13.94 8.21 -10.97
N ASN A 143 -13.88 6.88 -10.86
CA ASN A 143 -13.57 6.03 -11.99
C ASN A 143 -14.85 5.38 -12.53
N GLU A 144 -15.40 5.94 -13.61
CA GLU A 144 -16.59 5.39 -14.28
C GLU A 144 -16.40 3.92 -14.67
N THR A 145 -15.18 3.49 -15.04
CA THR A 145 -14.87 2.08 -15.32
C THR A 145 -15.05 1.20 -14.08
N VAL A 146 -14.64 1.68 -12.90
CA VAL A 146 -14.85 0.94 -11.64
C VAL A 146 -16.34 0.79 -11.34
N GLN A 147 -17.14 1.81 -11.63
CA GLN A 147 -18.59 1.77 -11.44
C GLN A 147 -19.28 0.86 -12.46
N ASN A 148 -18.88 0.95 -13.73
CA ASN A 148 -19.54 0.28 -14.84
C ASN A 148 -19.12 -1.19 -14.99
N GLU A 149 -17.87 -1.53 -14.69
CA GLU A 149 -17.32 -2.89 -14.80
C GLU A 149 -17.36 -3.67 -13.48
N ALA A 150 -18.00 -3.12 -12.45
CA ALA A 150 -18.12 -3.73 -11.11
C ALA A 150 -16.77 -4.21 -10.54
N VAL A 151 -15.72 -3.41 -10.72
CA VAL A 151 -14.36 -3.71 -10.26
C VAL A 151 -14.36 -3.80 -8.73
N GLN A 152 -13.85 -4.91 -8.20
CA GLN A 152 -13.77 -5.13 -6.76
C GLN A 152 -12.53 -4.42 -6.19
N LEU A 153 -12.73 -3.60 -5.16
CA LEU A 153 -11.64 -2.86 -4.51
C LEU A 153 -11.37 -3.42 -3.11
N TYR A 154 -10.13 -3.84 -2.85
CA TYR A 154 -9.70 -4.44 -1.59
C TYR A 154 -8.65 -3.56 -0.90
N PRO A 155 -9.07 -2.61 -0.04
CA PRO A 155 -8.13 -1.79 0.70
C PRO A 155 -7.49 -2.54 1.87
N CYS A 156 -6.19 -2.39 2.03
CA CYS A 156 -5.45 -2.90 3.18
C CYS A 156 -4.29 -1.96 3.56
N ALA A 157 -3.79 -2.13 4.78
CA ALA A 157 -2.60 -1.44 5.26
C ALA A 157 -1.51 -2.45 5.59
N TYR A 158 -0.27 -2.12 5.24
CA TYR A 158 0.89 -2.94 5.54
C TYR A 158 1.92 -2.17 6.38
N LEU A 159 1.97 -2.55 7.67
CA LEU A 159 2.93 -2.02 8.64
C LEU A 159 4.19 -2.89 8.65
N HIS A 160 5.09 -2.70 7.68
CA HIS A 160 6.12 -3.69 7.40
C HIS A 160 7.27 -3.75 8.43
N ASN A 161 7.37 -2.77 9.34
CA ASN A 161 8.31 -2.81 10.47
C ASN A 161 7.67 -3.28 11.78
N TYR A 162 6.36 -3.54 11.80
CA TYR A 162 5.63 -3.91 13.01
C TYR A 162 5.76 -5.42 13.25
N ILE A 163 6.37 -5.79 14.38
CA ILE A 163 6.59 -7.18 14.75
C ILE A 163 5.48 -7.64 15.70
N ARG A 164 4.57 -8.45 15.16
CA ARG A 164 3.37 -8.94 15.85
C ARG A 164 3.67 -9.75 17.11
N GLU A 165 4.65 -10.65 17.05
CA GLU A 165 4.98 -11.56 18.17
C GLU A 165 5.58 -10.84 19.37
N CYS A 166 6.05 -9.61 19.18
CA CYS A 166 6.63 -8.78 20.23
C CYS A 166 5.62 -7.78 20.83
N ASP A 167 4.37 -7.73 20.37
CA ASP A 167 3.35 -6.86 20.95
C ASP A 167 2.47 -7.63 21.95
N PRO A 168 2.63 -7.43 23.27
CA PRO A 168 1.84 -8.11 24.29
C PRO A 168 0.35 -7.74 24.25
N ARG A 169 -0.06 -6.73 23.47
CA ARG A 169 -1.46 -6.30 23.28
C ARG A 169 -2.13 -6.95 22.07
N TYR A 170 -1.43 -7.83 21.37
CA TYR A 170 -1.91 -8.46 20.14
C TYR A 170 -3.25 -9.20 20.31
N THR A 171 -3.54 -9.79 21.47
CA THR A 171 -4.80 -10.48 21.75
C THR A 171 -5.99 -9.55 21.94
N THR A 172 -5.75 -8.27 22.24
CA THR A 172 -6.80 -7.26 22.53
C THR A 172 -7.09 -6.35 21.35
N VAL A 173 -6.12 -6.17 20.44
CA VAL A 173 -6.33 -5.43 19.19
C VAL A 173 -7.00 -6.39 18.20
N GLY A 174 -8.32 -6.33 18.10
CA GLY A 174 -9.16 -7.21 17.29
C GLY A 174 -8.65 -7.46 15.86
N ARG A 175 -9.17 -8.53 15.25
CA ARG A 175 -8.88 -9.13 13.92
C ARG A 175 -8.69 -8.18 12.70
N TYR A 176 -8.81 -6.87 12.86
CA TYR A 176 -9.02 -5.91 11.79
C TYR A 176 -7.77 -5.20 11.24
N TYR A 177 -6.59 -5.31 11.86
CA TYR A 177 -5.58 -4.26 11.63
C TYR A 177 -4.15 -4.66 11.29
N THR A 178 -3.74 -5.93 11.25
CA THR A 178 -2.29 -6.14 11.45
C THR A 178 -1.60 -7.30 10.71
N ARG A 179 -2.20 -7.76 9.61
CA ARG A 179 -1.47 -8.38 8.49
C ARG A 179 -2.33 -8.21 7.25
N LEU A 180 -1.71 -8.10 6.06
CA LEU A 180 -2.40 -8.28 4.77
C LEU A 180 -3.29 -9.52 4.90
N HIS A 181 -4.57 -9.31 5.18
CA HIS A 181 -5.58 -10.29 4.85
C HIS A 181 -5.96 -9.83 3.46
N LEU A 182 -5.30 -10.44 2.46
CA LEU A 182 -5.99 -10.61 1.20
C LEU A 182 -7.27 -11.37 1.57
N PHE A 183 -8.40 -10.66 1.56
CA PHE A 183 -9.64 -11.34 1.24
C PHE A 183 -9.46 -11.78 -0.21
N VAL A 184 -9.04 -13.04 -0.38
CA VAL A 184 -9.26 -13.76 -1.63
C VAL A 184 -10.74 -14.13 -1.67
#